data_AF-A0A5C5RDH5-F1
#
_entry.id   AF-A0A5C5RDH5-F1
#
_cell.length_a   1.000
_cell.length_b   1.000
_cell.length_c   1.000
_cell.angle_alpha   90.00
_cell.angle_beta   90.00
_cell.angle_gamma   90.00
#
_symmetry.space_group_name_H-M   'P 1'
#
loop_
_entity.id
_entity.type
_entity.pdbx_description
1 polymer ?
#
loop_
_entity_poly.entity_id
_entity_poly.type
_entity_poly.pdbx_seq_one_letter_code
_entity_poly.pdbx_strand_id
1 'polypeptide(L)'
;MQRGTAHSSMFLAGAHTVPRDRRARREGSTAMIAVRVSCRMRRIGYGIAFGAGIALAPIAAGAASADPGPVADAPAPPPVAAQRVQPVVVPKPVAQPVAAKPVAAKPVAAQPVAAKPAVAKPVAAKPAARPVAGQAVAAELAAKPAVKASVAPAVRARTVDTRPVVVIGASVSSGKEVSASEAYPGRVAAISGRPVQVSSRVGAGYADGSIAGLTRAANLPAQNPSLVVLQAGTNDVGAPPALVAGQVRQVVTTVRQQAPGAKIALVTVFPSIHNGAAARSTDAAITGAARSVDPSVAVISPLAEGWIYAASEDGHPGSSAHERIAQRVSGLV
;
A
#
# COMPACT_ATOMS: atom_id res chain seq x y z
N MET A 1 1.43 44.70 57.70
CA MET A 1 0.69 43.43 57.83
C MET A 1 -0.61 43.55 57.06
N GLN A 2 -0.69 42.96 55.87
CA GLN A 2 -1.89 43.01 55.01
C GLN A 2 -2.74 41.76 55.24
N ARG A 3 -4.03 41.99 55.55
CA ARG A 3 -5.15 41.05 55.47
C ARG A 3 -6.23 41.73 54.61
N GLY A 4 -7.05 40.95 53.91
CA GLY A 4 -8.43 41.38 53.61
C GLY A 4 -9.00 40.94 52.26
N THR A 5 -9.76 39.86 52.33
CA THR A 5 -10.73 39.25 51.39
C THR A 5 -11.96 40.11 51.02
N ALA A 6 -12.55 39.89 49.82
CA ALA A 6 -13.99 39.92 49.47
C ALA A 6 -14.14 39.39 48.01
N HIS A 7 -14.87 38.33 47.60
CA HIS A 7 -16.32 38.00 47.61
C HIS A 7 -17.25 39.09 47.05
N SER A 8 -17.86 38.88 45.86
CA SER A 8 -19.32 38.56 45.68
C SER A 8 -19.84 38.77 44.24
N SER A 9 -20.57 37.76 43.75
CA SER A 9 -21.81 37.70 42.94
C SER A 9 -22.34 38.88 42.10
N MET A 10 -22.84 38.61 40.89
CA MET A 10 -24.28 38.73 40.53
C MET A 10 -24.61 38.35 39.06
N PHE A 11 -25.91 38.26 38.79
CA PHE A 11 -26.64 37.41 37.85
C PHE A 11 -27.41 38.24 36.79
N LEU A 12 -27.74 37.61 35.65
CA LEU A 12 -28.97 37.71 34.82
C LEU A 12 -29.35 38.96 33.97
N ALA A 13 -29.60 38.73 32.67
CA ALA A 13 -30.73 39.20 31.81
C ALA A 13 -30.38 38.87 30.32
N GLY A 14 -31.19 38.34 29.40
CA GLY A 14 -32.65 38.23 29.26
C GLY A 14 -33.16 39.15 28.13
N ALA A 15 -33.46 38.63 26.93
CA ALA A 15 -34.46 39.20 26.01
C ALA A 15 -34.69 38.36 24.72
N HIS A 16 -35.97 38.05 24.49
CA HIS A 16 -36.59 37.52 23.27
C HIS A 16 -36.70 38.57 22.15
N THR A 17 -36.82 38.13 20.89
CA THR A 17 -37.87 38.62 19.95
C THR A 17 -37.92 37.80 18.65
N VAL A 18 -39.15 37.50 18.21
CA VAL A 18 -39.58 36.96 16.91
C VAL A 18 -40.46 38.06 16.27
N PRO A 19 -40.49 38.25 14.93
CA PRO A 19 -41.75 37.93 14.21
C PRO A 19 -41.65 37.52 12.72
N ARG A 20 -42.54 36.59 12.36
CA ARG A 20 -43.49 36.47 11.21
C ARG A 20 -43.14 36.95 9.78
N ASP A 21 -43.03 35.97 8.88
CA ASP A 21 -43.99 35.55 7.82
C ASP A 21 -44.61 36.58 6.83
N ARG A 22 -44.40 36.34 5.52
CA ARG A 22 -45.39 36.57 4.43
C ARG A 22 -44.99 35.88 3.12
N ARG A 23 -45.91 35.04 2.60
CA ARG A 23 -45.95 34.44 1.25
C ARG A 23 -46.13 35.50 0.15
N ALA A 24 -45.59 35.26 -1.06
CA ALA A 24 -46.35 34.83 -2.26
C ALA A 24 -45.63 35.05 -3.61
N ARG A 25 -45.85 34.07 -4.53
CA ARG A 25 -45.95 34.15 -6.02
C ARG A 25 -44.66 34.41 -6.84
N ARG A 26 -44.22 33.41 -7.61
CA ARG A 26 -44.48 33.13 -9.06
C ARG A 26 -43.55 33.93 -9.98
N GLU A 27 -42.67 33.24 -10.70
CA GLU A 27 -42.63 33.18 -12.18
C GLU A 27 -41.38 32.44 -12.66
N GLY A 28 -41.53 31.67 -13.74
CA GLY A 28 -40.48 30.86 -14.32
C GLY A 28 -39.47 31.70 -15.10
N SER A 29 -38.24 31.22 -15.16
CA SER A 29 -37.35 31.56 -16.27
C SER A 29 -36.36 30.43 -16.50
N THR A 30 -36.57 29.76 -17.63
CA THR A 30 -35.66 28.80 -18.24
C THR A 30 -34.41 29.57 -18.70
N ALA A 31 -33.30 29.42 -17.99
CA ALA A 31 -32.00 29.91 -18.45
C ALA A 31 -31.10 28.71 -18.78
N MET A 32 -30.99 28.43 -20.08
CA MET A 32 -29.91 27.62 -20.63
C MET A 32 -28.57 28.32 -20.35
N ILE A 33 -27.78 27.76 -19.44
CA ILE A 33 -26.37 28.15 -19.28
C ILE A 33 -25.55 27.28 -20.23
N ALA A 34 -25.22 27.86 -21.39
CA ALA A 34 -24.17 27.35 -22.25
C ALA A 34 -22.82 27.54 -21.55
N VAL A 35 -22.30 26.48 -20.93
CA VAL A 35 -20.92 26.48 -20.40
C VAL A 35 -19.96 26.29 -21.56
N ARG A 36 -19.32 27.40 -21.94
CA ARG A 36 -18.25 27.47 -22.93
C ARG A 36 -17.00 26.78 -22.37
N VAL A 37 -16.75 25.54 -22.79
CA VAL A 37 -15.52 24.79 -22.47
C VAL A 37 -14.37 25.37 -23.28
N SER A 38 -13.50 26.15 -22.63
CA SER A 38 -12.22 26.58 -23.21
C SER A 38 -11.15 25.53 -22.93
N CYS A 39 -10.89 24.66 -23.92
CA CYS A 39 -9.75 23.74 -23.94
C CYS A 39 -8.43 24.53 -24.08
N ARG A 40 -7.71 24.76 -22.97
CA ARG A 40 -6.30 25.15 -23.01
C ARG A 40 -5.43 23.89 -23.09
N MET A 41 -5.18 23.42 -24.31
CA MET A 41 -4.07 22.50 -24.59
C MET A 41 -2.76 23.20 -24.25
N ARG A 42 -2.05 22.73 -23.21
CA ARG A 42 -0.61 23.00 -23.08
C ARG A 42 0.14 21.81 -23.66
N ARG A 43 0.68 21.99 -24.87
CA ARG A 43 1.79 21.19 -25.39
C ARG A 43 2.98 21.35 -24.44
N ILE A 44 3.39 20.28 -23.78
CA ILE A 44 4.73 20.19 -23.20
C ILE A 44 5.55 19.39 -24.22
N GLY A 45 6.39 20.10 -24.96
CA GLY A 45 7.37 19.51 -25.84
C GLY A 45 8.47 18.84 -25.01
N TYR A 46 8.74 17.57 -25.32
CA TYR A 46 9.96 16.89 -24.89
C TYR A 46 11.14 17.47 -25.67
N GLY A 47 11.95 18.29 -25.00
CA GLY A 47 13.28 18.66 -25.47
C GLY A 47 14.26 17.54 -25.13
N ILE A 48 14.82 16.90 -26.15
CA ILE A 48 15.99 16.04 -26.03
C ILE A 48 17.21 16.96 -25.85
N ALA A 49 17.83 16.92 -24.68
CA ALA A 49 19.13 17.54 -24.46
C ALA A 49 20.24 16.51 -24.74
N PHE A 50 20.98 16.73 -25.82
CA PHE A 50 22.31 16.13 -26.00
C PHE A 50 23.25 16.75 -24.97
N GLY A 51 23.81 15.92 -24.08
CA GLY A 51 24.76 16.32 -23.05
C GLY A 51 25.99 15.44 -23.06
N ALA A 52 27.09 16.04 -23.49
CA ALA A 52 28.51 15.78 -23.27
C ALA A 52 28.97 14.41 -22.70
N GLY A 53 29.93 13.81 -23.41
CA GLY A 53 30.61 12.59 -23.03
C GLY A 53 31.36 12.68 -21.71
N ILE A 54 31.19 11.64 -20.90
CA ILE A 54 32.11 11.28 -19.82
C ILE A 54 32.80 9.99 -20.25
N ALA A 55 34.11 10.07 -20.44
CA ALA A 55 34.96 8.92 -20.66
C ALA A 55 34.98 8.05 -19.40
N LEU A 56 34.49 6.81 -19.51
CA LEU A 56 34.68 5.78 -18.50
C LEU A 56 36.04 5.11 -18.73
N ALA A 57 36.97 5.32 -17.80
CA ALA A 57 38.15 4.48 -17.66
C ALA A 57 37.74 3.09 -17.14
N PRO A 58 38.36 1.99 -17.61
CA PRO A 58 38.07 0.67 -17.07
C PRO A 58 38.74 0.48 -15.70
N ILE A 59 37.94 0.18 -14.69
CA ILE A 59 38.41 -0.36 -13.41
C ILE A 59 38.75 -1.84 -13.64
N ALA A 60 40.05 -2.16 -13.57
CA ALA A 60 40.55 -3.51 -13.59
C ALA A 60 40.17 -4.24 -12.29
N ALA A 61 39.55 -5.41 -12.43
CA ALA A 61 39.32 -6.36 -11.36
C ALA A 61 40.66 -7.00 -10.96
N GLY A 62 41.08 -6.81 -9.71
CA GLY A 62 42.17 -7.57 -9.10
C GLY A 62 41.70 -8.98 -8.77
N ALA A 63 42.15 -9.96 -9.55
CA ALA A 63 42.10 -11.37 -9.19
C ALA A 63 43.41 -11.74 -8.50
N ALA A 64 43.27 -12.39 -7.35
CA ALA A 64 44.35 -12.79 -6.47
C ALA A 64 45.26 -13.86 -7.10
N SER A 65 46.53 -13.68 -6.77
CA SER A 65 47.71 -14.49 -7.04
C SER A 65 47.54 -15.98 -6.74
N ALA A 66 47.98 -16.82 -7.67
CA ALA A 66 48.54 -18.14 -7.40
C ALA A 66 49.75 -18.35 -8.32
N ASP A 67 50.90 -18.48 -7.67
CA ASP A 67 52.24 -18.80 -8.14
C ASP A 67 52.29 -20.12 -8.93
N PRO A 68 53.07 -20.20 -10.02
CA PRO A 68 54.16 -21.17 -10.00
C PRO A 68 55.48 -20.63 -10.59
N GLY A 69 56.59 -21.11 -10.03
CA GLY A 69 57.97 -20.72 -10.30
C GLY A 69 58.54 -21.03 -11.71
N PRO A 70 59.87 -20.92 -11.86
CA PRO A 70 60.49 -20.38 -13.08
C PRO A 70 60.85 -21.46 -14.11
N VAL A 71 60.66 -21.14 -15.39
CA VAL A 71 61.30 -21.85 -16.51
C VAL A 71 61.89 -20.86 -17.50
N ALA A 72 63.04 -21.29 -18.02
CA ALA A 72 64.11 -20.55 -18.67
C ALA A 72 63.77 -19.85 -19.99
N ASP A 73 64.66 -18.90 -20.30
CA ASP A 73 64.84 -18.12 -21.53
C ASP A 73 64.57 -18.85 -22.85
N ALA A 74 63.80 -18.21 -23.72
CA ALA A 74 63.90 -18.37 -25.17
C ALA A 74 63.61 -17.02 -25.89
N PRO A 75 64.40 -16.65 -26.92
CA PRO A 75 64.35 -15.32 -27.52
C PRO A 75 63.19 -15.13 -28.51
N ALA A 76 62.69 -13.90 -28.57
CA ALA A 76 61.55 -13.45 -29.37
C ALA A 76 61.83 -13.42 -30.89
N PRO A 77 60.85 -13.76 -31.75
CA PRO A 77 60.90 -13.50 -33.19
C PRO A 77 60.48 -12.05 -33.55
N PRO A 78 60.94 -11.51 -34.70
CA PRO A 78 60.72 -10.12 -35.10
C PRO A 78 59.27 -9.82 -35.54
N PRO A 79 58.84 -8.54 -35.52
CA PRO A 79 57.45 -8.15 -35.75
C PRO A 79 57.08 -8.22 -37.24
N VAL A 80 55.99 -8.92 -37.55
CA VAL A 80 55.35 -8.92 -38.87
C VAL A 80 54.33 -7.79 -38.94
N ALA A 81 54.43 -7.00 -40.02
CA ALA A 81 53.60 -5.83 -40.30
C ALA A 81 52.10 -6.16 -40.35
N ALA A 82 51.30 -5.36 -39.65
CA ALA A 82 49.84 -5.45 -39.66
C ALA A 82 49.28 -4.97 -41.02
N GLN A 83 48.77 -5.91 -41.81
CA GLN A 83 48.04 -5.62 -43.04
C GLN A 83 46.60 -5.24 -42.71
N ARG A 84 46.24 -3.99 -43.01
CA ARG A 84 44.93 -3.36 -42.77
C ARG A 84 43.92 -3.89 -43.78
N VAL A 85 43.05 -4.82 -43.37
CA VAL A 85 41.93 -5.30 -44.19
C VAL A 85 40.76 -4.32 -44.06
N GLN A 86 40.31 -3.76 -45.18
CA GLN A 86 39.10 -2.92 -45.23
C GLN A 86 37.84 -3.78 -45.14
N PRO A 87 36.79 -3.37 -44.40
CA PRO A 87 35.55 -4.13 -44.33
C PRO A 87 34.72 -3.95 -45.60
N VAL A 88 34.45 -5.06 -46.28
CA VAL A 88 33.47 -5.14 -47.38
C VAL A 88 32.07 -4.99 -46.78
N VAL A 89 31.37 -3.93 -47.18
CA VAL A 89 29.96 -3.70 -46.82
C VAL A 89 29.08 -4.55 -47.72
N VAL A 90 28.43 -5.57 -47.15
CA VAL A 90 27.39 -6.35 -47.82
C VAL A 90 26.03 -5.69 -47.53
N PRO A 91 25.26 -5.25 -48.54
CA PRO A 91 23.94 -4.67 -48.31
C PRO A 91 22.94 -5.76 -47.87
N LYS A 92 22.25 -5.47 -46.77
CA LYS A 92 21.23 -6.35 -46.15
C LYS A 92 19.91 -6.25 -46.95
N PRO A 93 19.25 -7.36 -47.33
CA PRO A 93 17.96 -7.30 -48.01
C PRO A 93 16.86 -6.80 -47.07
N VAL A 94 16.09 -5.79 -47.51
CA VAL A 94 14.92 -5.28 -46.81
C VAL A 94 13.70 -6.09 -47.28
N ALA A 95 13.14 -6.93 -46.41
CA ALA A 95 11.87 -7.60 -46.65
C ALA A 95 10.72 -6.63 -46.33
N GLN A 96 9.87 -6.34 -47.32
CA GLN A 96 8.64 -5.58 -47.12
C GLN A 96 7.61 -6.43 -46.33
N PRO A 97 6.91 -5.87 -45.33
CA PRO A 97 5.84 -6.57 -44.64
C PRO A 97 4.58 -6.58 -45.52
N VAL A 98 4.10 -7.78 -45.87
CA VAL A 98 2.80 -7.97 -46.51
C VAL A 98 1.72 -7.86 -45.43
N ALA A 99 0.86 -6.85 -45.53
CA ALA A 99 -0.25 -6.64 -44.61
C ALA A 99 -1.37 -7.67 -44.85
N ALA A 100 -1.57 -8.60 -43.91
CA ALA A 100 -2.74 -9.47 -43.90
C ALA A 100 -3.97 -8.70 -43.39
N LYS A 101 -5.06 -8.69 -44.19
CA LYS A 101 -6.35 -8.12 -43.80
C LYS A 101 -6.96 -8.93 -42.64
N PRO A 102 -7.46 -8.29 -41.56
CA PRO A 102 -8.19 -9.01 -40.51
C PRO A 102 -9.56 -9.47 -41.03
N VAL A 103 -9.86 -10.76 -40.86
CA VAL A 103 -11.22 -11.29 -41.05
C VAL A 103 -11.97 -11.13 -39.73
N ALA A 104 -13.02 -10.32 -39.74
CA ALA A 104 -13.88 -10.10 -38.59
C ALA A 104 -14.79 -11.32 -38.37
N ALA A 105 -14.57 -12.06 -37.28
CA ALA A 105 -15.51 -13.07 -36.81
C ALA A 105 -16.66 -12.39 -36.06
N LYS A 106 -17.91 -12.64 -36.48
CA LYS A 106 -19.11 -12.18 -35.78
C LYS A 106 -19.22 -12.87 -34.41
N PRO A 107 -19.53 -12.14 -33.31
CA PRO A 107 -19.81 -12.75 -32.03
C PRO A 107 -21.17 -13.48 -32.08
N VAL A 108 -21.18 -14.75 -31.67
CA VAL A 108 -22.42 -15.49 -31.38
C VAL A 108 -22.78 -15.19 -29.92
N ALA A 109 -23.94 -14.56 -29.71
CA ALA A 109 -24.46 -14.30 -28.37
C ALA A 109 -25.00 -15.59 -27.75
N ALA A 110 -24.41 -16.05 -26.65
CA ALA A 110 -24.97 -17.10 -25.81
C ALA A 110 -26.04 -16.49 -24.90
N GLN A 111 -27.28 -17.01 -24.96
CA GLN A 111 -28.33 -16.63 -24.04
C GLN A 111 -28.05 -17.16 -22.63
N PRO A 112 -28.24 -16.36 -21.56
CA PRO A 112 -28.09 -16.83 -20.20
C PRO A 112 -29.33 -17.64 -19.77
N VAL A 113 -29.11 -18.87 -19.33
CA VAL A 113 -30.15 -19.69 -18.69
C VAL A 113 -30.25 -19.29 -17.22
N ALA A 114 -31.40 -18.74 -16.82
CA ALA A 114 -31.67 -18.35 -15.45
C ALA A 114 -31.92 -19.59 -14.57
N ALA A 115 -31.03 -19.86 -13.61
CA ALA A 115 -31.27 -20.83 -12.55
C ALA A 115 -32.09 -20.19 -11.42
N LYS A 116 -33.24 -20.79 -11.08
CA LYS A 116 -34.08 -20.39 -9.94
C LYS A 116 -33.34 -20.60 -8.61
N PRO A 117 -33.34 -19.64 -7.67
CA PRO A 117 -32.83 -19.85 -6.31
C PRO A 117 -33.81 -20.71 -5.50
N ALA A 118 -33.30 -21.77 -4.87
CA ALA A 118 -34.03 -22.52 -3.85
C ALA A 118 -33.96 -21.79 -2.50
N VAL A 119 -35.11 -21.42 -1.95
CA VAL A 119 -35.24 -20.78 -0.64
C VAL A 119 -35.20 -21.85 0.45
N ALA A 120 -34.15 -21.86 1.26
CA ALA A 120 -34.10 -22.64 2.49
C ALA A 120 -34.85 -21.88 3.61
N LYS A 121 -35.81 -22.55 4.25
CA LYS A 121 -36.57 -22.03 5.40
C LYS A 121 -35.65 -21.83 6.62
N PRO A 122 -35.80 -20.74 7.40
CA PRO A 122 -35.14 -20.61 8.69
C PRO A 122 -35.86 -21.45 9.75
N VAL A 123 -35.10 -22.28 10.48
CA VAL A 123 -35.57 -22.95 11.69
C VAL A 123 -35.37 -22.01 12.87
N ALA A 124 -36.47 -21.60 13.50
CA ALA A 124 -36.48 -20.77 14.69
C ALA A 124 -36.04 -21.57 15.92
N ALA A 125 -34.96 -21.15 16.57
CA ALA A 125 -34.61 -21.60 17.92
C ALA A 125 -35.32 -20.71 18.95
N LYS A 126 -36.07 -21.36 19.84
CA LYS A 126 -36.91 -20.80 20.90
C LYS A 126 -36.04 -20.27 22.05
N PRO A 127 -36.30 -19.08 22.61
CA PRO A 127 -35.58 -18.59 23.79
C PRO A 127 -36.25 -19.07 25.08
N ALA A 128 -35.46 -19.56 26.04
CA ALA A 128 -35.91 -19.81 27.41
C ALA A 128 -35.12 -18.93 28.39
N ALA A 129 -35.86 -18.14 29.16
CA ALA A 129 -35.40 -17.15 30.12
C ALA A 129 -34.98 -17.78 31.47
N ARG A 130 -34.07 -17.11 32.19
CA ARG A 130 -34.38 -16.48 33.50
C ARG A 130 -33.20 -15.68 34.06
N PRO A 131 -33.44 -14.50 34.66
CA PRO A 131 -32.45 -13.76 35.44
C PRO A 131 -32.52 -14.14 36.93
N VAL A 132 -31.39 -14.11 37.63
CA VAL A 132 -31.37 -13.99 39.09
C VAL A 132 -30.37 -12.90 39.45
N ALA A 133 -30.89 -11.85 40.07
CA ALA A 133 -30.16 -10.79 40.74
C ALA A 133 -30.13 -11.06 42.26
N GLY A 134 -29.13 -10.50 42.94
CA GLY A 134 -29.00 -10.43 44.40
C GLY A 134 -28.11 -11.54 44.97
N GLN A 135 -27.18 -11.35 45.90
CA GLN A 135 -26.99 -10.30 46.90
C GLN A 135 -25.52 -10.27 47.33
N ALA A 136 -25.03 -9.07 47.67
CA ALA A 136 -23.91 -8.90 48.58
C ALA A 136 -24.39 -9.11 50.03
N VAL A 137 -23.61 -9.83 50.83
CA VAL A 137 -23.58 -9.69 52.29
C VAL A 137 -22.14 -9.83 52.76
N ALA A 138 -21.67 -8.79 53.44
CA ALA A 138 -20.49 -8.80 54.28
C ALA A 138 -20.79 -9.56 55.58
N ALA A 139 -19.84 -10.36 56.06
CA ALA A 139 -19.67 -10.64 57.48
C ALA A 139 -18.23 -11.08 57.76
N GLU A 140 -17.61 -10.31 58.63
CA GLU A 140 -16.29 -10.44 59.24
C GLU A 140 -16.37 -11.41 60.44
N LEU A 141 -15.37 -12.30 60.61
CA LEU A 141 -14.60 -12.51 61.86
C LEU A 141 -13.82 -13.85 61.90
N ALA A 142 -12.50 -13.70 62.00
CA ALA A 142 -11.52 -14.38 62.88
C ALA A 142 -11.37 -15.93 62.89
N ALA A 143 -10.22 -16.43 62.41
CA ALA A 143 -9.10 -16.99 63.23
C ALA A 143 -8.04 -17.73 62.36
N LYS A 144 -6.75 -17.50 62.67
CA LYS A 144 -5.50 -17.94 62.00
C LYS A 144 -5.06 -19.37 62.39
N PRO A 145 -3.93 -19.95 61.88
CA PRO A 145 -3.30 -19.91 60.54
C PRO A 145 -2.83 -21.31 60.04
N ALA A 146 -2.18 -21.31 58.87
CA ALA A 146 -1.33 -22.35 58.26
C ALA A 146 -2.05 -23.44 57.46
N VAL A 147 -1.81 -23.48 56.14
CA VAL A 147 -0.88 -24.41 55.46
C VAL A 147 -0.95 -24.15 53.95
N LYS A 148 0.24 -23.97 53.34
CA LYS A 148 0.56 -23.98 51.89
C LYS A 148 -0.03 -22.86 51.03
N ALA A 149 0.84 -21.91 50.69
CA ALA A 149 0.67 -21.00 49.58
C ALA A 149 0.46 -21.80 48.27
N SER A 150 -0.80 -21.93 47.87
CA SER A 150 -1.15 -22.26 46.49
C SER A 150 -0.71 -21.09 45.63
N VAL A 151 0.35 -21.29 44.86
CA VAL A 151 0.81 -20.34 43.84
C VAL A 151 -0.32 -20.22 42.81
N ALA A 152 -1.15 -19.18 42.96
CA ALA A 152 -2.03 -18.75 41.90
C ALA A 152 -1.16 -18.44 40.68
N PRO A 153 -1.53 -18.90 39.47
CA PRO A 153 -0.79 -18.52 38.28
C PRO A 153 -0.89 -17.00 38.18
N ALA A 154 0.25 -16.32 38.32
CA ALA A 154 0.36 -14.92 38.00
C ALA A 154 -0.18 -14.75 36.58
N VAL A 155 -1.35 -14.13 36.44
CA VAL A 155 -1.86 -13.66 35.17
C VAL A 155 -0.80 -12.69 34.67
N ARG A 156 0.11 -13.17 33.82
CA ARG A 156 1.11 -12.33 33.18
C ARG A 156 0.32 -11.25 32.46
N ALA A 157 0.39 -10.02 32.98
CA ALA A 157 -0.14 -8.86 32.29
C ALA A 157 0.45 -8.92 30.87
N ARG A 158 -0.43 -9.10 29.87
CA ARG A 158 0.00 -9.02 28.47
C ARG A 158 0.53 -7.61 28.30
N THR A 159 1.84 -7.47 28.16
CA THR A 159 2.46 -6.22 27.75
C THR A 159 1.87 -5.88 26.39
N VAL A 160 1.05 -4.83 26.33
CA VAL A 160 0.48 -4.34 25.07
C VAL A 160 1.64 -3.80 24.25
N ASP A 161 1.86 -4.34 23.05
CA ASP A 161 2.91 -3.89 22.16
C ASP A 161 2.52 -2.52 21.58
N THR A 162 3.18 -1.45 22.03
CA THR A 162 2.90 -0.07 21.62
C THR A 162 3.77 0.42 20.46
N ARG A 163 4.65 -0.44 19.91
CA ARG A 163 5.55 -0.06 18.81
C ARG A 163 4.77 0.45 17.58
N PRO A 164 5.31 1.39 16.80
CA PRO A 164 4.57 2.00 15.71
C PRO A 164 4.26 1.02 14.57
N VAL A 165 3.34 1.44 13.71
CA VAL A 165 3.15 0.91 12.36
C VAL A 165 3.87 1.82 11.38
N VAL A 166 4.66 1.26 10.48
CA VAL A 166 5.28 2.01 9.39
C VAL A 166 4.63 1.62 8.08
N VAL A 167 4.10 2.60 7.36
CA VAL A 167 3.50 2.44 6.03
C VAL A 167 4.48 2.95 4.99
N ILE A 168 4.89 2.06 4.08
CA ILE A 168 5.68 2.40 2.89
C ILE A 168 4.80 2.21 1.67
N GLY A 169 4.60 3.23 0.84
CA GLY A 169 3.74 3.00 -0.33
C GLY A 169 3.55 4.12 -1.34
N ALA A 170 2.49 3.98 -2.12
CA ALA A 170 2.17 4.83 -3.25
C ALA A 170 1.05 5.85 -2.90
N SER A 171 0.31 6.31 -3.91
CA SER A 171 -0.74 7.33 -3.78
C SER A 171 -1.86 6.98 -2.82
N VAL A 172 -2.23 5.69 -2.70
CA VAL A 172 -3.25 5.24 -1.75
C VAL A 172 -2.75 5.42 -0.32
N SER A 173 -1.49 5.12 -0.02
CA SER A 173 -0.87 5.44 1.27
C SER A 173 -0.77 6.94 1.53
N SER A 174 -0.61 7.75 0.47
CA SER A 174 -0.65 9.21 0.58
C SER A 174 -2.07 9.77 0.81
N GLY A 175 -3.11 8.94 0.73
CA GLY A 175 -4.50 9.37 0.87
C GLY A 175 -5.02 10.14 -0.35
N LYS A 176 -4.48 9.91 -1.55
CA LYS A 176 -4.94 10.60 -2.76
C LYS A 176 -6.45 10.38 -2.96
N GLU A 177 -7.18 11.45 -3.29
CA GLU A 177 -8.64 11.49 -3.47
C GLU A 177 -9.50 11.30 -2.21
N VAL A 178 -8.90 11.26 -1.02
CA VAL A 178 -9.64 11.26 0.26
C VAL A 178 -9.02 12.27 1.25
N SER A 179 -9.76 12.64 2.29
CA SER A 179 -9.18 13.47 3.35
C SER A 179 -8.16 12.67 4.19
N ALA A 180 -7.26 13.37 4.89
CA ALA A 180 -6.23 12.72 5.70
C ALA A 180 -6.80 11.82 6.82
N SER A 181 -7.95 12.18 7.40
CA SER A 181 -8.65 11.37 8.41
C SER A 181 -9.35 10.15 7.80
N GLU A 182 -9.66 10.19 6.51
CA GLU A 182 -10.26 9.07 5.78
C GLU A 182 -9.23 8.14 5.16
N ALA A 183 -8.01 8.62 4.91
CA ALA A 183 -6.91 7.81 4.44
C ALA A 183 -6.59 6.68 5.44
N TYR A 184 -6.31 5.50 4.90
CA TYR A 184 -6.17 4.30 5.72
C TYR A 184 -5.06 4.41 6.78
N PRO A 185 -3.91 5.08 6.58
CA PRO A 185 -2.91 5.21 7.64
C PRO A 185 -3.44 5.98 8.85
N GLY A 186 -4.19 7.07 8.62
CA GLY A 186 -4.84 7.83 9.69
C GLY A 186 -5.89 7.00 10.42
N ARG A 187 -6.69 6.22 9.68
CA ARG A 187 -7.66 5.29 10.27
C ARG A 187 -7.00 4.15 11.05
N VAL A 188 -5.86 3.64 10.60
CA VAL A 188 -5.08 2.63 11.35
C VAL A 188 -4.65 3.21 12.70
N ALA A 189 -4.14 4.45 12.72
CA ALA A 189 -3.79 5.11 13.96
C ALA A 189 -4.99 5.24 14.91
N ALA A 190 -6.14 5.66 14.39
CA ALA A 190 -7.37 5.82 15.16
C ALA A 190 -7.92 4.48 15.70
N ILE A 191 -7.90 3.42 14.90
CA ILE A 191 -8.45 2.10 15.27
C ILE A 191 -7.51 1.37 16.24
N SER A 192 -6.20 1.38 15.96
CA SER A 192 -5.23 0.62 16.75
C SER A 192 -4.75 1.36 18.01
N GLY A 193 -4.89 2.69 18.05
CA GLY A 193 -4.30 3.53 19.09
C GLY A 193 -2.77 3.63 19.00
N ARG A 194 -2.17 3.23 17.87
CA ARG A 194 -0.72 3.14 17.68
C ARG A 194 -0.22 4.26 16.76
N PRO A 195 1.00 4.79 16.98
CA PRO A 195 1.57 5.76 16.06
C PRO A 195 1.76 5.14 14.67
N VAL A 196 1.38 5.89 13.63
CA VAL A 196 1.57 5.48 12.23
C VAL A 196 2.52 6.46 11.54
N GLN A 197 3.63 5.94 11.04
CA GLN A 197 4.59 6.69 10.23
C GLN A 197 4.40 6.34 8.76
N VAL A 198 4.35 7.34 7.88
CA VAL A 198 4.08 7.13 6.44
C VAL A 198 5.26 7.62 5.60
N SER A 199 5.88 6.70 4.87
CA SER A 199 6.87 6.97 3.81
C SER A 199 6.21 6.64 2.47
N SER A 200 5.64 7.64 1.80
CA SER A 200 4.92 7.40 0.54
C SER A 200 5.20 8.42 -0.54
N ARG A 201 5.01 8.01 -1.79
CA ARG A 201 5.09 8.89 -2.96
C ARG A 201 4.05 8.49 -3.99
N VAL A 202 3.27 9.46 -4.47
CA VAL A 202 2.35 9.25 -5.60
C VAL A 202 3.11 8.66 -6.79
N GLY A 203 2.53 7.62 -7.42
CA GLY A 203 3.14 6.93 -8.55
C GLY A 203 4.29 5.97 -8.19
N ALA A 204 4.62 5.75 -6.92
CA ALA A 204 5.66 4.79 -6.55
C ALA A 204 5.30 3.36 -6.99
N GLY A 205 6.28 2.65 -7.54
CA GLY A 205 6.20 1.23 -7.87
C GLY A 205 7.41 0.44 -7.33
N TYR A 206 7.32 -0.87 -7.46
CA TYR A 206 8.46 -1.76 -7.27
C TYR A 206 9.41 -1.71 -8.48
N ALA A 207 8.87 -1.74 -9.70
CA ALA A 207 9.63 -1.84 -10.95
C ALA A 207 10.57 -0.64 -11.18
N ASP A 208 10.18 0.55 -10.74
CA ASP A 208 10.98 1.78 -10.85
C ASP A 208 11.94 1.99 -9.66
N GLY A 209 11.98 1.04 -8.70
CA GLY A 209 12.84 1.08 -7.52
C GLY A 209 12.37 2.06 -6.43
N SER A 210 11.21 2.70 -6.58
CA SER A 210 10.76 3.74 -5.67
C SER A 210 10.37 3.23 -4.30
N ILE A 211 9.74 2.06 -4.24
CA ILE A 211 9.43 1.41 -2.96
C ILE A 211 10.71 1.04 -2.21
N ALA A 212 11.77 0.64 -2.90
CA ALA A 212 13.08 0.41 -2.27
C ALA A 212 13.69 1.72 -1.72
N GLY A 213 13.55 2.84 -2.45
CA GLY A 213 13.93 4.16 -1.98
C GLY A 213 13.18 4.60 -0.72
N LEU A 214 11.85 4.46 -0.73
CA LEU A 214 10.98 4.80 0.40
C LEU A 214 11.23 3.91 1.62
N THR A 215 11.55 2.63 1.41
CA THR A 215 11.93 1.69 2.48
C THR A 215 13.19 2.15 3.20
N ARG A 216 14.22 2.57 2.45
CA ARG A 216 15.45 3.14 3.03
C ARG A 216 15.18 4.44 3.77
N ALA A 217 14.38 5.34 3.18
CA ALA A 217 14.03 6.62 3.78
C ALA A 217 13.23 6.48 5.09
N ALA A 218 12.45 5.40 5.23
CA ALA A 218 11.66 5.16 6.44
C ALA A 218 12.52 4.88 7.69
N ASN A 219 13.80 4.51 7.52
CA ASN A 219 14.74 4.22 8.61
C ASN A 219 14.14 3.30 9.69
N LEU A 220 13.72 2.10 9.27
CA LEU A 220 13.01 1.16 10.14
C LEU A 220 13.74 0.82 11.45
N PRO A 221 15.09 0.73 11.52
CA PRO A 221 15.77 0.48 12.79
C PRO A 221 15.52 1.59 13.82
N ALA A 222 15.46 2.85 13.38
CA ALA A 222 15.16 3.98 14.26
C ALA A 222 13.68 4.01 14.69
N GLN A 223 12.78 3.52 13.84
CA GLN A 223 11.34 3.48 14.15
C GLN A 223 10.96 2.30 15.05
N ASN A 224 11.75 1.21 15.06
CA ASN A 224 11.46 -0.05 15.76
C ASN A 224 9.98 -0.48 15.63
N PRO A 225 9.47 -0.67 14.39
CA PRO A 225 8.06 -0.97 14.19
C PRO A 225 7.72 -2.40 14.62
N SER A 226 6.45 -2.61 14.94
CA SER A 226 5.86 -3.95 15.09
C SER A 226 5.17 -4.44 13.81
N LEU A 227 4.82 -3.52 12.90
CA LEU A 227 4.25 -3.83 11.60
C LEU A 227 4.80 -2.87 10.55
N VAL A 228 5.18 -3.42 9.41
CA VAL A 228 5.49 -2.68 8.19
C VAL A 228 4.45 -3.02 7.13
N VAL A 229 3.77 -2.00 6.61
CA VAL A 229 2.80 -2.14 5.51
C VAL A 229 3.46 -1.68 4.21
N LEU A 230 3.52 -2.56 3.22
CA LEU A 230 4.02 -2.25 1.88
C LEU A 230 2.82 -2.13 0.92
N GLN A 231 2.52 -0.91 0.48
CA GLN A 231 1.42 -0.63 -0.44
C GLN A 231 1.94 -0.19 -1.80
N ALA A 232 1.84 -1.07 -2.80
CA ALA A 232 2.25 -0.81 -4.18
C ALA A 232 1.71 -1.92 -5.11
N GLY A 233 2.02 -1.84 -6.41
CA GLY A 233 1.63 -2.83 -7.41
C GLY A 233 0.74 -2.27 -8.51
N THR A 234 -0.12 -1.29 -8.20
CA THR A 234 -0.95 -0.64 -9.23
C THR A 234 -0.10 0.02 -10.31
N ASN A 235 0.92 0.80 -9.93
CA ASN A 235 1.82 1.46 -10.89
C ASN A 235 2.79 0.48 -11.58
N ASP A 236 2.81 -0.78 -11.16
CA ASP A 236 3.65 -1.84 -11.71
C ASP A 236 2.93 -2.68 -12.77
N VAL A 237 1.63 -2.44 -12.99
CA VAL A 237 0.86 -3.17 -14.00
C VAL A 237 1.39 -2.86 -15.39
N GLY A 238 1.76 -3.91 -16.12
CA GLY A 238 2.39 -3.81 -17.44
C GLY A 238 3.91 -3.92 -17.42
N ALA A 239 4.56 -3.83 -16.25
CA ALA A 239 5.98 -4.14 -16.11
C ALA A 239 6.24 -5.65 -16.18
N PRO A 240 7.46 -6.10 -16.56
CA PRO A 240 7.81 -7.52 -16.56
C PRO A 240 7.65 -8.15 -15.16
N PRO A 241 6.87 -9.24 -15.00
CA PRO A 241 6.62 -9.85 -13.69
C PRO A 241 7.89 -10.27 -12.95
N ALA A 242 8.92 -10.73 -13.68
CA ALA A 242 10.20 -11.11 -13.10
C ALA A 242 10.95 -9.92 -12.47
N LEU A 243 10.87 -8.73 -13.09
CA LEU A 243 11.45 -7.49 -12.56
C LEU A 243 10.73 -7.09 -11.27
N VAL A 244 9.40 -7.05 -11.30
CA VAL A 244 8.58 -6.73 -10.11
C VAL A 244 8.90 -7.71 -8.98
N ALA A 245 8.94 -9.01 -9.27
CA ALA A 245 9.26 -10.04 -8.28
C ALA A 245 10.66 -9.86 -7.68
N GLY A 246 11.67 -9.53 -8.50
CA GLY A 246 13.03 -9.25 -8.03
C GLY A 246 13.07 -8.08 -7.05
N GLN A 247 12.41 -6.98 -7.39
CA GLN A 247 12.34 -5.77 -6.56
C GLN A 247 11.57 -6.01 -5.25
N VAL A 248 10.47 -6.75 -5.31
CA VAL A 248 9.71 -7.14 -4.10
C VAL A 248 10.56 -7.97 -3.16
N ARG A 249 11.30 -8.97 -3.67
CA ARG A 249 12.22 -9.77 -2.83
C ARG A 249 13.26 -8.89 -2.15
N GLN A 250 13.85 -7.94 -2.89
CA GLN A 250 14.84 -7.02 -2.33
C GLN A 250 14.25 -6.13 -1.23
N VAL A 251 13.05 -5.58 -1.44
CA VAL A 251 12.37 -4.75 -0.44
C VAL A 251 12.04 -5.56 0.82
N VAL A 252 11.41 -6.73 0.67
CA VAL A 252 11.03 -7.57 1.82
C VAL A 252 12.26 -8.05 2.60
N THR A 253 13.33 -8.43 1.89
CA THR A 253 14.63 -8.77 2.51
C THR A 253 15.17 -7.59 3.32
N THR A 254 15.12 -6.38 2.77
CA THR A 254 15.57 -5.15 3.46
C THR A 254 14.75 -4.91 4.73
N VAL A 255 13.41 -5.04 4.65
CA VAL A 255 12.52 -4.89 5.82
C VAL A 255 12.86 -5.91 6.89
N ARG A 256 13.08 -7.18 6.51
CA ARG A 256 13.45 -8.25 7.45
C ARG A 256 14.79 -8.00 8.15
N GLN A 257 15.78 -7.48 7.42
CA GLN A 257 17.08 -7.12 8.00
C GLN A 257 16.97 -5.93 8.96
N GLN A 258 16.17 -4.92 8.61
CA GLN A 258 16.08 -3.69 9.40
C GLN A 258 15.07 -3.76 10.56
N ALA A 259 14.07 -4.62 10.46
CA ALA A 259 13.02 -4.80 11.45
C ALA A 259 12.66 -6.29 11.61
N PRO A 260 13.58 -7.11 12.16
CA PRO A 260 13.41 -8.57 12.21
C PRO A 260 12.19 -9.01 13.03
N GLY A 261 11.78 -8.21 14.03
CA GLY A 261 10.61 -8.49 14.87
C GLY A 261 9.29 -7.85 14.40
N ALA A 262 9.26 -7.21 13.23
CA ALA A 262 8.03 -6.62 12.70
C ALA A 262 7.25 -7.63 11.86
N LYS A 263 5.92 -7.63 11.94
CA LYS A 263 5.08 -8.26 10.92
C LYS A 263 5.20 -7.48 9.61
N ILE A 264 4.92 -8.12 8.48
CA ILE A 264 4.82 -7.45 7.17
C ILE A 264 3.43 -7.68 6.61
N ALA A 265 2.80 -6.61 6.12
CA ALA A 265 1.56 -6.66 5.37
C ALA A 265 1.76 -6.08 3.97
N LEU A 266 1.20 -6.72 2.95
CA LEU A 266 1.10 -6.16 1.61
C LEU A 266 -0.31 -5.65 1.36
N VAL A 267 -0.40 -4.47 0.76
CA VAL A 267 -1.64 -3.95 0.15
C VAL A 267 -1.36 -3.80 -1.35
N THR A 268 -1.94 -4.69 -2.16
CA THR A 268 -1.52 -4.87 -3.55
C THR A 268 -2.45 -4.14 -4.55
N VAL A 269 -2.75 -4.75 -5.70
CA VAL A 269 -3.36 -4.07 -6.84
C VAL A 269 -4.83 -3.73 -6.58
N PHE A 270 -5.23 -2.52 -6.97
CA PHE A 270 -6.60 -2.02 -6.85
C PHE A 270 -7.37 -2.22 -8.16
N PRO A 271 -8.47 -3.00 -8.18
CA PRO A 271 -9.21 -3.36 -9.38
C PRO A 271 -9.88 -2.17 -10.10
N SER A 272 -10.10 -1.07 -9.37
CA SER A 272 -10.67 0.17 -9.90
C SER A 272 -9.69 0.98 -10.77
N ILE A 273 -8.37 0.77 -10.61
CA ILE A 273 -7.34 1.47 -11.39
C ILE A 273 -6.84 0.56 -12.53
N HIS A 274 -6.51 -0.69 -12.19
CA HIS A 274 -6.09 -1.69 -13.17
C HIS A 274 -6.74 -3.03 -12.88
N ASN A 275 -7.18 -3.72 -13.94
CA ASN A 275 -7.79 -5.04 -13.87
C ASN A 275 -7.29 -5.93 -15.03
N GLY A 276 -7.85 -7.14 -15.13
CA GLY A 276 -7.52 -8.07 -16.21
C GLY A 276 -6.24 -8.88 -15.98
N ALA A 277 -5.71 -9.47 -17.06
CA ALA A 277 -4.62 -10.45 -16.99
C ALA A 277 -3.30 -9.84 -16.48
N ALA A 278 -2.93 -8.65 -16.98
CA ALA A 278 -1.71 -7.96 -16.55
C ALA A 278 -1.76 -7.62 -15.05
N ALA A 279 -2.87 -7.07 -14.57
CA ALA A 279 -3.06 -6.74 -13.16
C ALA A 279 -2.96 -7.98 -12.26
N ARG A 280 -3.60 -9.09 -12.65
CA ARG A 280 -3.50 -10.38 -11.93
C ARG A 280 -2.09 -10.96 -11.95
N SER A 281 -1.37 -10.83 -13.07
CA SER A 281 0.01 -11.28 -13.17
C SER A 281 0.94 -10.47 -12.26
N THR A 282 0.77 -9.15 -12.19
CA THR A 282 1.52 -8.28 -11.29
C THR A 282 1.21 -8.60 -9.82
N ASP A 283 -0.07 -8.76 -9.47
CA ASP A 283 -0.51 -9.10 -8.11
C ASP A 283 0.06 -10.44 -7.61
N ALA A 284 0.03 -11.46 -8.49
CA ALA A 284 0.61 -12.77 -8.23
C ALA A 284 2.14 -12.71 -8.09
N ALA A 285 2.82 -11.92 -8.94
CA ALA A 285 4.27 -11.73 -8.84
C ALA A 285 4.69 -11.09 -7.52
N ILE A 286 3.95 -10.06 -7.06
CA ILE A 286 4.20 -9.40 -5.77
C ILE A 286 3.98 -10.37 -4.62
N THR A 287 2.81 -11.03 -4.59
CA THR A 287 2.45 -11.94 -3.50
C THR A 287 3.39 -13.13 -3.42
N GLY A 288 3.69 -13.76 -4.55
CA GLY A 288 4.61 -14.91 -4.62
C GLY A 288 6.03 -14.54 -4.23
N ALA A 289 6.54 -13.39 -4.72
CA ALA A 289 7.87 -12.92 -4.39
C ALA A 289 8.02 -12.59 -2.89
N ALA A 290 7.07 -11.88 -2.30
CA ALA A 290 7.12 -11.55 -0.88
C ALA A 290 7.08 -12.81 -0.02
N ARG A 291 6.16 -13.74 -0.30
CA ARG A 291 6.05 -15.01 0.43
C ARG A 291 7.26 -15.93 0.26
N SER A 292 7.98 -15.82 -0.86
CA SER A 292 9.23 -16.56 -1.05
C SER A 292 10.36 -16.12 -0.11
N VAL A 293 10.32 -14.87 0.37
CA VAL A 293 11.29 -14.33 1.35
C VAL A 293 10.77 -14.51 2.77
N ASP A 294 9.49 -14.24 2.98
CA ASP A 294 8.82 -14.40 4.27
C ASP A 294 7.42 -14.99 4.09
N PRO A 295 7.24 -16.30 4.37
CA PRO A 295 5.95 -16.97 4.27
C PRO A 295 4.86 -16.40 5.19
N SER A 296 5.23 -15.67 6.25
CA SER A 296 4.30 -15.10 7.23
C SER A 296 3.66 -13.77 6.81
N VAL A 297 4.07 -13.21 5.65
CA VAL A 297 3.54 -11.95 5.13
C VAL A 297 2.01 -12.01 4.99
N ALA A 298 1.33 -11.08 5.65
CA ALA A 298 -0.10 -10.89 5.49
C ALA A 298 -0.39 -10.21 4.15
N VAL A 299 -1.38 -10.68 3.41
CA VAL A 299 -1.74 -10.13 2.10
C VAL A 299 -3.16 -9.60 2.13
N ILE A 300 -3.29 -8.34 1.71
CA ILE A 300 -4.54 -7.65 1.46
C ILE A 300 -4.53 -7.32 -0.03
N SER A 301 -5.22 -8.12 -0.83
CA SER A 301 -5.27 -7.93 -2.30
C SER A 301 -6.68 -7.55 -2.72
N PRO A 302 -6.97 -6.25 -2.89
CA PRO A 302 -8.29 -5.83 -3.37
C PRO A 302 -8.68 -6.48 -4.69
N LEU A 303 -7.71 -6.69 -5.60
CA LEU A 303 -7.93 -7.35 -6.88
C LEU A 303 -8.25 -8.85 -6.72
N ALA A 304 -7.41 -9.62 -6.02
CA ALA A 304 -7.61 -11.06 -5.89
C ALA A 304 -8.82 -11.42 -5.02
N GLU A 305 -9.17 -10.55 -4.07
CA GLU A 305 -10.34 -10.71 -3.20
C GLU A 305 -11.63 -10.16 -3.82
N GLY A 306 -11.58 -9.64 -5.06
CA GLY A 306 -12.76 -9.17 -5.79
C GLY A 306 -13.46 -7.99 -5.09
N TRP A 307 -12.70 -7.05 -4.54
CA TRP A 307 -13.29 -5.92 -3.84
C TRP A 307 -14.11 -5.03 -4.77
N ILE A 308 -15.26 -4.60 -4.28
CA ILE A 308 -16.14 -3.62 -4.93
C ILE A 308 -16.27 -2.44 -3.96
N TYR A 309 -16.00 -1.24 -4.46
CA TYR A 309 -16.02 -0.01 -3.67
C TYR A 309 -16.21 1.20 -4.59
N ALA A 310 -16.67 2.31 -4.02
CA ALA A 310 -16.69 3.59 -4.72
C ALA A 310 -15.25 4.08 -4.93
N ALA A 311 -14.97 4.58 -6.12
CA ALA A 311 -13.67 5.12 -6.51
C ALA A 311 -13.85 6.53 -7.10
N SER A 312 -12.77 7.32 -7.07
CA SER A 312 -12.68 8.58 -7.80
C SER A 312 -12.71 8.35 -9.31
N GLU A 313 -12.80 9.43 -10.09
CA GLU A 313 -12.76 9.37 -11.56
C GLU A 313 -11.49 8.71 -12.10
N ASP A 314 -10.35 8.92 -11.44
CA ASP A 314 -9.07 8.30 -11.82
C ASP A 314 -8.85 6.90 -11.20
N GLY A 315 -9.90 6.36 -10.57
CA GLY A 315 -9.94 5.00 -10.02
C GLY A 315 -9.37 4.86 -8.62
N HIS A 316 -8.89 5.91 -7.95
CA HIS A 316 -8.41 5.80 -6.56
C HIS A 316 -9.52 5.34 -5.62
N PRO A 317 -9.22 4.45 -4.66
CA PRO A 317 -10.20 3.94 -3.72
C PRO A 317 -10.80 5.06 -2.87
N GLY A 318 -12.12 5.08 -2.74
CA GLY A 318 -12.82 5.98 -1.83
C GLY A 318 -12.72 5.54 -0.37
N SER A 319 -13.36 6.32 0.50
CA SER A 319 -13.31 6.20 1.96
C SER A 319 -13.62 4.78 2.49
N SER A 320 -14.57 4.05 1.88
CA SER A 320 -14.94 2.69 2.33
C SER A 320 -13.86 1.63 2.07
N ALA A 321 -13.11 1.76 0.96
CA ALA A 321 -11.99 0.87 0.69
C ALA A 321 -10.81 1.18 1.63
N HIS A 322 -10.56 2.46 1.92
CA HIS A 322 -9.58 2.86 2.93
C HIS A 322 -9.93 2.33 4.32
N GLU A 323 -11.20 2.39 4.72
CA GLU A 323 -11.67 1.82 5.98
C GLU A 323 -11.42 0.30 6.04
N ARG A 324 -11.76 -0.43 4.98
CA ARG A 324 -11.53 -1.88 4.91
C ARG A 324 -10.04 -2.24 5.01
N ILE A 325 -9.16 -1.48 4.37
CA ILE A 325 -7.70 -1.65 4.53
C ILE A 325 -7.31 -1.40 5.98
N ALA A 326 -7.78 -0.30 6.57
CA ALA A 326 -7.43 0.08 7.94
C ALA A 326 -7.85 -0.98 8.95
N GLN A 327 -9.06 -1.53 8.85
CA GLN A 327 -9.53 -2.62 9.71
C GLN A 327 -8.63 -3.86 9.60
N ARG A 328 -8.24 -4.24 8.37
CA ARG A 328 -7.37 -5.41 8.16
C ARG A 328 -5.94 -5.18 8.66
N VAL A 329 -5.39 -3.99 8.46
CA VAL A 329 -4.06 -3.61 8.96
C VAL A 329 -4.06 -3.55 10.49
N SER A 330 -5.07 -2.92 11.09
CA SER A 330 -5.20 -2.84 12.55
C SER A 330 -5.40 -4.20 13.22
N GLY A 331 -6.05 -5.16 12.56
CA GLY A 331 -6.18 -6.52 13.07
C GLY A 331 -4.85 -7.30 13.13
N LEU A 332 -3.75 -6.76 12.61
CA LEU A 332 -2.42 -7.38 12.67
C LEU A 332 -1.60 -6.91 13.88
N VAL A 333 -2.07 -5.91 14.63
CA VAL A 333 -1.31 -5.25 15.71
C VAL A 333 -2.01 -5.28 17.05
#